data_AF-A0A4Q4D3L1-F1
#
_entry.id   AF-A0A4Q4D3L1-F1
#
_cell.length_a   1.000
_cell.length_b   1.000
_cell.length_c   1.000
_cell.angle_alpha   90.00
_cell.angle_beta   90.00
_cell.angle_gamma   90.00
#
_symmetry.space_group_name_H-M   'P 1'
#
loop_
_entity.id
_entity.type
_entity.pdbx_description
1 polymer ?
#
loop_
_entity_poly.entity_id
_entity_poly.type
_entity_poly.pdbx_seq_one_letter_code
_entity_poly.pdbx_strand_id
1 'polypeptide(L)'
;MSWAALHRGDHVQVADSPVESARFGVSIARVLVPEEAEADAAFATVRETLSEHSADVIVLRYPARHVRWFADLLSTGRELIHADTLDFWDRALDEVRDADYAPYVLDESPSPEDVGAISAPMFDEYPNHYAANPRLDVSRLGAGFAEWATTLAGAGPTGVLRAEDGDPAGYYTVALHGEV
;
A
#
# COMPACT_ATOMS: atom_id res chain seq x y z
N MET A 1 -2.52 -3.44 0.19
CA MET A 1 -3.37 -3.85 1.32
C MET A 1 -4.29 -2.68 1.57
N SER A 2 -5.58 -2.84 1.32
CA SER A 2 -6.58 -1.88 1.79
C SER A 2 -6.88 -2.19 3.25
N TRP A 3 -7.35 -1.18 3.99
CA TRP A 3 -7.93 -1.37 5.33
C TRP A 3 -8.95 -2.51 5.34
N ALA A 4 -9.80 -2.57 4.31
CA ALA A 4 -10.81 -3.61 4.21
C ALA A 4 -10.20 -5.01 4.06
N ALA A 5 -9.08 -5.19 3.37
CA ALA A 5 -8.44 -6.49 3.22
C ALA A 5 -7.87 -7.04 4.54
N LEU A 6 -7.48 -6.17 5.50
CA LEU A 6 -7.04 -6.59 6.83
C LEU A 6 -8.16 -7.21 7.67
N HIS A 7 -9.37 -6.68 7.52
CA HIS A 7 -10.54 -7.06 8.30
C HIS A 7 -11.53 -7.97 7.53
N ARG A 8 -11.27 -8.24 6.25
CA ARG A 8 -12.08 -9.15 5.43
C ARG A 8 -11.54 -10.58 5.58
N GLY A 9 -12.29 -11.39 6.31
CA GLY A 9 -12.04 -12.82 6.44
C GLY A 9 -11.00 -13.18 7.51
N ASP A 10 -10.71 -14.46 7.58
CA ASP A 10 -9.92 -15.12 8.62
C ASP A 10 -8.82 -16.03 8.04
N HIS A 11 -8.62 -15.99 6.72
CA HIS A 11 -7.69 -16.86 5.99
C HIS A 11 -6.64 -16.05 5.24
N VAL A 12 -5.44 -16.64 5.11
CA VAL A 12 -4.34 -16.07 4.35
C VAL A 12 -4.75 -15.91 2.89
N GLN A 13 -4.52 -14.72 2.34
CA GLN A 13 -4.81 -14.39 0.95
C GLN A 13 -3.52 -14.35 0.15
N VAL A 14 -3.52 -14.99 -1.01
CA VAL A 14 -2.39 -15.00 -1.94
C VAL A 14 -2.88 -14.51 -3.29
N ALA A 15 -2.17 -13.55 -3.87
CA ALA A 15 -2.52 -13.00 -5.17
C ALA A 15 -1.26 -12.56 -5.93
N ASP A 16 -1.25 -12.82 -7.24
CA ASP A 16 -0.25 -12.25 -8.13
C ASP A 16 -0.47 -10.73 -8.30
N SER A 17 0.63 -10.01 -8.53
CA SER A 17 0.68 -8.55 -8.67
C SER A 17 1.11 -8.19 -10.09
N PRO A 18 0.23 -8.34 -11.12
CA PRO A 18 0.62 -8.21 -12.52
C PRO A 18 1.11 -6.80 -12.88
N VAL A 19 0.53 -5.76 -12.28
CA VAL A 19 0.93 -4.36 -12.50
C VAL A 19 2.36 -4.14 -12.03
N GLU A 20 2.69 -4.52 -10.80
CA GLU A 20 4.04 -4.41 -10.28
C GLU A 20 5.02 -5.36 -10.98
N SER A 21 4.56 -6.54 -11.38
CA SER A 21 5.38 -7.48 -12.14
C SER A 21 5.81 -6.87 -13.48
N ALA A 22 4.87 -6.24 -14.20
CA ALA A 22 5.16 -5.51 -15.43
C ALA A 22 6.12 -4.32 -15.16
N ARG A 23 5.92 -3.62 -14.05
CA ARG A 23 6.76 -2.48 -13.66
C ARG A 23 8.22 -2.88 -13.41
N PHE A 24 8.46 -3.97 -12.70
CA PHE A 24 9.81 -4.38 -12.30
C PHE A 24 10.44 -5.44 -13.20
N GLY A 25 9.69 -6.06 -14.11
CA GLY A 25 10.18 -7.10 -15.01
C GLY A 25 10.48 -8.43 -14.30
N VAL A 26 9.89 -8.66 -13.13
CA VAL A 26 10.00 -9.89 -12.32
C VAL A 26 8.62 -10.32 -11.87
N SER A 27 8.42 -11.59 -11.55
CA SER A 27 7.14 -12.07 -11.01
C SER A 27 6.98 -11.66 -9.55
N ILE A 28 5.90 -10.96 -9.23
CA ILE A 28 5.59 -10.46 -7.89
C ILE A 28 4.27 -11.02 -7.42
N ALA A 29 4.26 -11.64 -6.24
CA ALA A 29 3.05 -12.05 -5.54
C ALA A 29 2.93 -11.34 -4.19
N ARG A 30 1.72 -11.31 -3.64
CA ARG A 30 1.40 -10.75 -2.34
C ARG A 30 0.76 -11.81 -1.47
N VAL A 31 1.21 -11.87 -0.23
CA VAL A 31 0.61 -12.70 0.81
C VAL A 31 0.12 -11.78 1.91
N LEU A 32 -1.16 -11.86 2.23
CA LEU A 32 -1.78 -11.09 3.29
C LEU A 32 -2.31 -12.03 4.36
N VAL A 33 -1.93 -11.77 5.60
CA VAL A 33 -2.51 -12.42 6.77
C VAL A 33 -3.50 -11.44 7.42
N PRO A 34 -4.81 -11.76 7.45
CA PRO A 34 -5.81 -10.95 8.13
C PRO A 34 -5.55 -10.81 9.62
N GLU A 35 -6.10 -9.78 10.23
CA GLU A 35 -5.92 -9.54 11.66
C GLU A 35 -6.56 -10.63 12.53
N GLU A 36 -7.69 -11.18 12.10
CA GLU A 36 -8.45 -12.20 12.86
C GLU A 36 -8.05 -13.65 12.51
N ALA A 37 -7.03 -13.83 11.67
CA ALA A 37 -6.57 -15.17 11.29
C ALA A 37 -5.97 -15.92 12.49
N GLU A 38 -6.31 -17.20 12.64
CA GLU A 38 -5.71 -18.07 13.65
C GLU A 38 -4.20 -18.21 13.37
N ALA A 39 -3.38 -17.93 14.40
CA ALA A 39 -1.96 -17.69 14.24
C ALA A 39 -1.20 -18.90 13.72
N ASP A 40 -1.43 -20.10 14.28
CA ASP A 40 -0.65 -21.28 13.92
C ASP A 40 -1.02 -21.79 12.53
N ALA A 41 -2.31 -21.80 12.19
CA ALA A 41 -2.81 -22.13 10.86
C ALA A 41 -2.30 -21.13 9.81
N ALA A 42 -2.41 -19.82 10.08
CA ALA A 42 -1.92 -18.79 9.18
C ALA A 42 -0.41 -18.90 8.96
N PHE A 43 0.37 -19.14 10.01
CA PHE A 43 1.82 -19.33 9.91
C PHE A 43 2.15 -20.56 9.05
N ALA A 44 1.45 -21.68 9.23
CA ALA A 44 1.64 -22.88 8.42
C ALA A 44 1.40 -22.59 6.94
N THR A 45 0.30 -21.92 6.59
CA THR A 45 -0.03 -21.52 5.22
C THR A 45 0.98 -20.54 4.63
N VAL A 46 1.44 -19.55 5.40
CA VAL A 46 2.50 -18.62 4.96
C VAL A 46 3.79 -19.38 4.66
N ARG A 47 4.22 -20.28 5.55
CA ARG A 47 5.45 -21.06 5.39
C ARG A 47 5.40 -21.95 4.16
N GLU A 48 4.28 -22.62 3.92
CA GLU A 48 4.03 -23.42 2.72
C GLU A 48 4.08 -22.54 1.46
N THR A 49 3.34 -21.42 1.46
CA THR A 49 3.31 -20.47 0.35
C THR A 49 4.71 -19.95 0.00
N LEU A 50 5.51 -19.55 1.01
CA LEU A 50 6.88 -19.10 0.76
C LEU A 50 7.78 -20.20 0.20
N SER A 51 7.53 -21.46 0.53
CA SER A 51 8.36 -22.59 0.07
C SER A 51 7.99 -23.04 -1.35
N GLU A 52 6.72 -22.90 -1.75
CA GLU A 52 6.19 -23.50 -2.98
C GLU A 52 5.86 -22.50 -4.09
N HIS A 53 5.52 -21.25 -3.74
CA HIS A 53 5.12 -20.26 -4.73
C HIS A 53 6.30 -19.91 -5.65
N SER A 54 6.06 -19.80 -6.96
CA SER A 54 7.11 -19.62 -7.97
C SER A 54 7.55 -18.17 -8.19
N ALA A 55 6.85 -17.20 -7.60
CA ALA A 55 7.17 -15.78 -7.75
C ALA A 55 8.59 -15.44 -7.27
N ASP A 56 9.27 -14.59 -8.03
CA ASP A 56 10.61 -14.08 -7.72
C ASP A 56 10.60 -13.27 -6.42
N VAL A 57 9.58 -12.43 -6.24
CA VAL A 57 9.38 -11.60 -5.05
C VAL A 57 8.01 -11.86 -4.46
N ILE A 58 7.96 -12.07 -3.13
CA ILE A 58 6.72 -12.18 -2.38
C ILE A 58 6.67 -11.04 -1.37
N VAL A 59 5.66 -10.16 -1.50
CA VAL A 59 5.35 -9.14 -0.50
C VAL A 59 4.43 -9.75 0.54
N LEU A 60 5.03 -10.24 1.63
CA LEU A 60 4.31 -10.77 2.78
C LEU A 60 3.96 -9.63 3.75
N ARG A 61 2.68 -9.53 4.13
CA ARG A 61 2.22 -8.65 5.20
C ARG A 61 1.44 -9.45 6.24
N TYR A 62 1.77 -9.25 7.51
CA TYR A 62 1.15 -9.94 8.64
C TYR A 62 1.07 -9.03 9.86
N PRO A 63 0.19 -9.33 10.84
CA PRO A 63 0.05 -8.52 12.05
C PRO A 63 1.36 -8.42 12.85
N ALA A 64 1.76 -7.20 13.22
CA ALA A 64 3.03 -6.93 13.89
C ALA A 64 3.21 -7.65 15.25
N ARG A 65 2.11 -8.06 15.88
CA ARG A 65 2.13 -8.87 17.13
C ARG A 65 2.81 -10.23 16.96
N HIS A 66 2.92 -10.76 15.74
CA HIS A 66 3.60 -12.03 15.46
C HIS A 66 5.13 -11.87 15.36
N VAL A 67 5.73 -11.34 16.41
CA VAL A 67 7.15 -10.91 16.46
C VAL A 67 8.17 -12.00 16.12
N ARG A 68 7.80 -13.28 16.27
CA ARG A 68 8.69 -14.42 15.99
C ARG A 68 8.69 -14.86 14.53
N TRP A 69 7.65 -14.51 13.77
CA TRP A 69 7.45 -15.05 12.42
C TRP A 69 8.61 -14.74 11.50
N PHE A 70 9.17 -13.53 11.55
CA PHE A 70 10.32 -13.19 10.70
C PHE A 70 11.48 -14.17 10.89
N ALA A 71 11.84 -14.47 12.14
CA ALA A 71 12.91 -15.39 12.46
C ALA A 71 12.55 -16.84 12.08
N ASP A 72 11.33 -17.26 12.37
CA ASP A 72 10.87 -18.63 12.09
C ASP A 72 10.73 -18.90 10.57
N LEU A 73 10.50 -17.87 9.75
CA LEU A 73 10.44 -17.98 8.28
C LEU A 73 11.81 -18.01 7.60
N LEU A 74 12.91 -17.73 8.30
CA LEU A 74 14.28 -17.85 7.74
C LEU A 74 14.59 -19.26 7.23
N SER A 75 13.89 -20.29 7.72
CA SER A 75 14.07 -21.67 7.27
C SER A 75 13.41 -22.00 5.93
N THR A 76 12.68 -21.08 5.30
CA THR A 76 11.95 -21.32 4.04
C THR A 76 12.83 -21.34 2.79
N GLY A 77 14.14 -21.05 2.93
CA GLY A 77 15.07 -20.99 1.81
C GLY A 77 14.95 -19.73 0.96
N ARG A 78 13.98 -18.85 1.25
CA ARG A 78 13.91 -17.50 0.69
C ARG A 78 14.78 -16.53 1.48
N GLU A 79 15.32 -15.53 0.80
CA GLU A 79 15.91 -14.37 1.46
C GLU A 79 14.79 -13.48 1.99
N LEU A 80 14.80 -13.21 3.29
CA LEU A 80 13.82 -12.32 3.93
C LEU A 80 14.43 -10.93 4.13
N ILE A 81 13.67 -9.91 3.74
CA ILE A 81 14.00 -8.51 3.94
C ILE A 81 12.88 -7.92 4.80
N HIS A 82 13.25 -7.34 5.94
CA HIS A 82 12.31 -6.53 6.72
C HIS A 82 12.16 -5.18 6.01
N ALA A 83 11.02 -4.99 5.35
CA ALA A 83 10.78 -3.84 4.52
C ALA A 83 10.34 -2.60 5.32
N ASP A 84 9.19 -2.67 5.97
CA ASP A 84 8.54 -1.54 6.63
C ASP A 84 7.42 -2.02 7.57
N THR A 85 6.87 -1.11 8.37
CA THR A 85 5.66 -1.31 9.17
C THR A 85 4.55 -0.39 8.67
N LEU A 86 3.31 -0.90 8.64
CA LEU A 86 2.14 -0.09 8.33
C LEU A 86 1.28 0.03 9.57
N ASP A 87 1.01 1.28 9.96
CA ASP A 87 0.09 1.62 11.03
C ASP A 87 -1.25 2.05 10.44
N PHE A 88 -2.29 1.42 10.93
CA PHE A 88 -3.66 1.63 10.50
C PHE A 88 -4.41 2.37 11.62
N TRP A 89 -5.03 3.49 11.26
CA TRP A 89 -5.74 4.37 12.19
C TRP A 89 -7.18 4.53 11.73
N ASP A 90 -8.10 4.54 12.68
CA ASP A 90 -9.50 4.90 12.46
C ASP A 90 -9.91 6.07 13.36
N ARG A 91 -10.96 6.76 12.93
CA ARG A 91 -11.57 7.84 13.70
C ARG A 91 -13.05 7.96 13.36
N ALA A 92 -13.87 8.20 14.38
CA ALA A 92 -15.28 8.52 14.19
C ALA A 92 -15.44 9.90 13.50
N LEU A 93 -16.22 9.94 12.40
CA LEU A 93 -16.35 11.14 11.57
C LEU A 93 -17.21 12.24 12.20
N ASP A 94 -18.06 11.89 13.16
CA ASP A 94 -18.93 12.83 13.90
C ASP A 94 -18.15 13.75 14.86
N GLU A 95 -16.88 13.45 15.11
CA GLU A 95 -15.98 14.27 15.92
C GLU A 95 -15.15 15.26 15.10
N VAL A 96 -15.34 15.31 13.78
CA VAL A 96 -14.58 16.18 12.88
C VAL A 96 -15.19 17.58 12.88
N ARG A 97 -14.34 18.59 13.05
CA ARG A 97 -14.71 20.00 12.89
C ARG A 97 -14.37 20.43 11.47
N ASP A 98 -15.12 21.40 10.95
CA ASP A 98 -14.75 22.07 9.71
C ASP A 98 -13.31 22.59 9.85
N ALA A 99 -12.45 22.17 8.93
CA ALA A 99 -11.08 22.65 8.90
C ALA A 99 -11.06 24.04 8.25
N ASP A 100 -10.32 24.96 8.86
CA ASP A 100 -9.91 26.18 8.18
C ASP A 100 -8.67 25.82 7.33
N TYR A 101 -8.87 25.77 6.03
CA TYR A 101 -7.81 25.44 5.08
C TYR A 101 -7.02 26.67 4.64
N ALA A 102 -7.34 27.89 5.09
CA ALA A 102 -6.62 29.09 4.66
C ALA A 102 -5.10 28.97 4.92
N PRO A 103 -4.24 29.34 3.96
CA PRO A 103 -4.52 30.05 2.70
C PRO A 103 -4.84 29.13 1.49
N TYR A 104 -5.23 27.88 1.71
CA TYR A 104 -5.56 26.93 0.65
C TYR A 104 -7.06 26.93 0.32
N VAL A 105 -7.36 26.63 -0.95
CA VAL A 105 -8.70 26.38 -1.47
C VAL A 105 -8.80 24.91 -1.88
N LEU A 106 -9.89 24.26 -1.49
CA LEU A 106 -10.17 22.89 -1.88
C LEU A 106 -10.85 22.85 -3.27
N ASP A 107 -10.21 22.17 -4.20
CA ASP A 107 -10.75 21.75 -5.50
C ASP A 107 -11.28 20.32 -5.35
N GLU A 108 -12.61 20.15 -5.31
CA GLU A 108 -13.29 18.84 -5.18
C GLU A 108 -13.52 18.14 -6.53
N SER A 109 -13.00 18.68 -7.62
CA SER A 109 -13.09 18.06 -8.95
C SER A 109 -11.77 18.18 -9.73
N PRO A 110 -10.64 17.75 -9.14
CA PRO A 110 -9.35 17.83 -9.80
C PRO A 110 -9.29 16.85 -10.97
N SER A 111 -8.42 17.15 -11.94
CA SER A 111 -8.10 16.13 -12.94
C SER A 111 -7.23 15.03 -12.32
N PRO A 112 -7.27 13.79 -12.83
CA PRO A 112 -6.35 12.74 -12.37
C PRO A 112 -4.87 13.12 -12.59
N GLU A 113 -4.58 13.97 -13.58
CA GLU A 113 -3.24 14.50 -13.85
C GLU A 113 -2.75 15.42 -12.72
N ASP A 114 -3.62 16.26 -12.14
CA ASP A 114 -3.29 17.08 -10.98
C ASP A 114 -2.83 16.21 -9.80
N VAL A 115 -3.55 15.11 -9.55
CA VAL A 115 -3.20 14.17 -8.48
C VAL A 115 -1.88 13.46 -8.76
N GLY A 116 -1.65 13.01 -9.99
CA GLY A 116 -0.41 12.37 -10.40
C GLY A 116 0.82 13.29 -10.27
N ALA A 117 0.67 14.57 -10.63
CA ALA A 117 1.72 15.57 -10.56
C ALA A 117 2.16 15.87 -9.11
N ILE A 118 1.24 15.80 -8.14
CA ILE A 118 1.55 15.94 -6.71
C ILE A 118 2.13 14.65 -6.14
N SER A 119 1.55 13.50 -6.50
CA SER A 119 1.93 12.20 -5.94
C SER A 119 3.37 11.82 -6.24
N ALA A 120 3.83 11.94 -7.49
CA ALA A 120 5.18 11.53 -7.87
C ALA A 120 6.30 12.15 -6.99
N PRO A 121 6.39 13.50 -6.84
CA PRO A 121 7.43 14.11 -6.00
C PRO A 121 7.21 13.88 -4.50
N MET A 122 5.97 13.72 -4.02
CA MET A 122 5.70 13.41 -2.60
C MET A 122 6.32 12.08 -2.16
N PHE A 123 6.47 11.13 -3.08
CA PHE A 123 6.97 9.79 -2.79
C PHE A 123 8.38 9.50 -3.35
N ASP A 124 9.10 10.50 -3.88
CA ASP A 124 10.40 10.33 -4.55
C ASP A 124 11.47 9.67 -3.66
N GLU A 125 11.38 9.89 -2.34
CA GLU A 125 12.27 9.28 -1.34
C GLU A 125 11.51 8.40 -0.32
N TYR A 126 10.24 8.08 -0.58
CA TYR A 126 9.42 7.35 0.38
C TYR A 126 9.94 5.91 0.54
N PRO A 127 10.43 5.53 1.73
CA PRO A 127 10.86 4.17 1.98
C PRO A 127 9.65 3.25 1.88
N ASN A 128 9.76 2.22 1.03
CA ASN A 128 8.71 1.21 0.89
C ASN A 128 9.34 -0.16 0.65
N HIS A 129 8.49 -1.19 0.64
CA HIS A 129 8.95 -2.58 0.49
C HIS A 129 9.64 -2.90 -0.84
N TYR A 130 9.45 -2.09 -1.88
CA TYR A 130 10.24 -2.20 -3.11
C TYR A 130 11.59 -1.51 -2.99
N ALA A 131 11.66 -0.34 -2.35
CA ALA A 131 12.91 0.37 -2.07
C ALA A 131 13.84 -0.42 -1.13
N ALA A 132 13.29 -1.20 -0.21
CA ALA A 132 14.04 -2.05 0.70
C ALA A 132 14.74 -3.25 0.01
N ASN A 133 14.27 -3.66 -1.17
CA ASN A 133 14.87 -4.76 -1.91
C ASN A 133 15.98 -4.24 -2.85
N PRO A 134 17.26 -4.50 -2.56
CA PRO A 134 18.37 -3.97 -3.36
C PRO A 134 18.43 -4.54 -4.80
N ARG A 135 17.61 -5.54 -5.12
CA ARG A 135 17.52 -6.13 -6.46
C ARG A 135 16.49 -5.45 -7.36
N LEU A 136 15.66 -4.56 -6.83
CA LEU A 136 14.63 -3.86 -7.62
C LEU A 136 15.14 -2.49 -8.09
N ASP A 137 14.73 -2.11 -9.30
CA ASP A 137 15.04 -0.80 -9.88
C ASP A 137 14.17 0.29 -9.25
N VAL A 138 14.72 0.95 -8.23
CA VAL A 138 14.03 1.98 -7.43
C VAL A 138 13.66 3.22 -8.25
N SER A 139 14.28 3.45 -9.41
CA SER A 139 13.92 4.57 -10.30
C SER A 139 12.49 4.46 -10.85
N ARG A 140 11.88 3.27 -10.76
CA ARG A 140 10.51 3.01 -11.23
C ARG A 140 9.44 3.29 -10.18
N LEU A 141 9.81 3.65 -8.95
CA LEU A 141 8.87 3.80 -7.83
C LEU A 141 7.95 5.01 -7.98
N GLY A 142 8.49 6.18 -8.34
CA GLY A 142 7.69 7.41 -8.47
C GLY A 142 6.55 7.27 -9.49
N ALA A 143 6.82 6.63 -10.63
CA ALA A 143 5.78 6.32 -11.63
C ALA A 143 4.67 5.42 -11.08
N GLY A 144 5.01 4.48 -10.17
CA GLY A 144 4.04 3.62 -9.52
C GLY A 144 3.11 4.36 -8.55
N PHE A 145 3.62 5.35 -7.80
CA PHE A 145 2.80 6.16 -6.90
C PHE A 145 1.88 7.12 -7.67
N ALA A 146 2.35 7.69 -8.78
CA ALA A 146 1.50 8.48 -9.66
C ALA A 146 0.37 7.64 -10.28
N GLU A 147 0.69 6.43 -10.78
CA GLU A 147 -0.31 5.50 -11.33
C GLU A 147 -1.34 5.08 -10.27
N TRP A 148 -0.87 4.75 -9.07
CA TRP A 148 -1.73 4.39 -7.94
C TRP A 148 -2.67 5.53 -7.54
N ALA A 149 -2.14 6.74 -7.35
CA ALA A 149 -2.92 7.90 -6.96
C ALA A 149 -3.94 8.30 -8.04
N THR A 150 -3.55 8.25 -9.30
CA THR A 150 -4.43 8.48 -10.46
C THR A 150 -5.57 7.46 -10.54
N THR A 151 -5.27 6.18 -10.27
CA THR A 151 -6.28 5.11 -10.25
C THR A 151 -7.31 5.35 -9.15
N LEU A 152 -6.83 5.70 -7.94
CA LEU A 152 -7.69 6.07 -6.82
C LEU A 152 -8.56 7.29 -7.12
N ALA A 153 -7.95 8.30 -7.74
CA ALA A 153 -8.64 9.53 -8.11
C ALA A 153 -9.83 9.27 -9.06
N GLY A 154 -9.69 8.31 -9.97
CA GLY A 154 -10.76 7.91 -10.89
C GLY A 154 -11.83 7.00 -10.27
N ALA A 155 -11.57 6.38 -9.12
CA ALA A 155 -12.44 5.37 -8.51
C ALA A 155 -13.35 5.93 -7.40
N GLY A 156 -13.04 7.09 -6.82
CA GLY A 156 -13.80 7.63 -5.70
C GLY A 156 -13.63 9.13 -5.47
N PRO A 157 -14.29 9.67 -4.44
CA PRO A 157 -14.19 11.09 -4.11
C PRO A 157 -12.73 11.52 -3.90
N THR A 158 -12.37 12.62 -4.55
CA THR A 158 -10.99 13.10 -4.61
C THR A 158 -10.98 14.61 -4.57
N GLY A 159 -9.99 15.19 -3.91
CA GLY A 159 -9.81 16.64 -3.88
C GLY A 159 -8.34 17.02 -3.85
N VAL A 160 -8.04 18.21 -4.36
CA VAL A 160 -6.72 18.83 -4.33
C VAL A 160 -6.80 20.14 -3.56
N LEU A 161 -5.91 20.32 -2.59
CA LEU A 161 -5.69 21.61 -1.94
C LEU A 161 -4.77 22.44 -2.82
N ARG A 162 -5.18 23.65 -3.18
CA ARG A 162 -4.41 24.61 -3.98
C ARG A 162 -4.13 25.86 -3.16
N ALA A 163 -2.92 26.40 -3.26
CA ALA A 163 -2.62 27.73 -2.72
C ALA A 163 -3.39 28.82 -3.51
N GLU A 164 -3.45 30.05 -2.98
CA GLU A 164 -4.16 31.17 -3.62
C GLU A 164 -3.65 31.51 -5.03
N ASP A 165 -2.39 31.17 -5.34
CA ASP A 165 -1.77 31.33 -6.67
C ASP A 165 -2.12 30.18 -7.64
N GLY A 166 -2.82 29.14 -7.17
CA GLY A 166 -3.28 27.99 -7.95
C GLY A 166 -2.38 26.76 -7.85
N ASP A 167 -1.22 26.88 -7.21
CA ASP A 167 -0.26 25.78 -7.09
C ASP A 167 -0.82 24.67 -6.19
N PRO A 168 -0.79 23.40 -6.62
CA PRO A 168 -1.29 22.31 -5.81
C PRO A 168 -0.35 22.03 -4.64
N ALA A 169 -0.91 22.01 -3.43
CA ALA A 169 -0.18 21.80 -2.18
C ALA A 169 -0.36 20.39 -1.60
N GLY A 170 -1.43 19.70 -2.00
CA GLY A 170 -1.71 18.33 -1.53
C GLY A 170 -2.98 17.78 -2.15
N TYR A 171 -3.23 16.50 -1.95
CA TYR A 171 -4.47 15.86 -2.39
C TYR A 171 -4.96 14.85 -1.37
N TYR A 172 -6.23 14.47 -1.48
CA TYR A 172 -6.78 13.28 -0.84
C TYR A 172 -7.55 12.46 -1.87
N THR A 173 -7.59 11.16 -1.65
CA THR A 173 -8.46 10.22 -2.36
C THR A 173 -9.21 9.38 -1.33
N VAL A 174 -10.50 9.14 -1.54
CA VAL A 174 -11.34 8.34 -0.65
C VAL A 174 -11.82 7.09 -1.39
N ALA A 175 -11.55 5.93 -0.78
CA ALA A 175 -12.16 4.67 -1.18
C ALA A 175 -13.37 4.39 -0.29
N LEU A 176 -14.57 4.51 -0.83
CA LEU A 176 -15.79 4.13 -0.10
C LEU A 176 -15.81 2.60 0.08
N HIS A 177 -16.12 2.13 1.30
CA HIS A 177 -16.10 0.71 1.68
C HIS A 177 -14.74 0.00 1.58
N GLY A 178 -13.66 0.78 1.44
CA GLY A 178 -12.29 0.28 1.32
C GLY A 178 -12.06 -0.58 0.07
N GLU A 179 -12.87 -0.38 -0.97
CA GLU A 179 -12.73 -1.00 -2.29
C GLU A 179 -12.01 -0.05 -3.24
N VAL A 180 -10.89 -0.54 -3.78
CA VAL A 180 -10.13 0.04 -4.90
C VAL A 180 -9.54 -1.13 -5.67
#